data_AF-F3KH11-F1
#
_entry.id   AF-F3KH11-F1
#
_cell.length_a   1.000
_cell.length_b   1.000
_cell.length_c   1.000
_cell.angle_alpha   90.00
_cell.angle_beta   90.00
_cell.angle_gamma   90.00
#
_symmetry.space_group_name_H-M   'P 1'
#
loop_
_entity.id
_entity.type
_entity.pdbx_description
1 polymer ?
#
loop_
_entity_poly.entity_id
_entity_poly.type
_entity_poly.pdbx_seq_one_letter_code
_entity_poly.pdbx_strand_id
1 'polypeptide(L)'
;MTPASTISLSILFYIAIIAEIYVLGRAIDWMRETYTDLCKRSLSGLAMATYIVMPLLVFSVFAVYPTIWIILLSFIVASAYSAYLLYAGVPIFFEIPKERGMMFSSAILAIALVLAVVLLISLVIIWVMGFDPVFTN
;
A
#
# COMPACT_ATOMS: atom_id res chain seq x y z
N MET A 1 -24.03 1.37 -14.01
CA MET A 1 -24.01 1.09 -12.56
C MET A 1 -25.00 2.04 -11.90
N THR A 2 -25.83 1.57 -10.98
CA THR A 2 -26.73 2.48 -10.24
C THR A 2 -25.88 3.49 -9.44
N PRO A 3 -26.26 4.77 -9.36
CA PRO A 3 -25.49 5.76 -8.59
C PRO A 3 -25.31 5.37 -7.12
N ALA A 4 -26.31 4.70 -6.53
CA ALA A 4 -26.28 4.26 -5.14
C ALA A 4 -25.22 3.16 -4.89
N SER A 5 -25.13 2.15 -5.75
CA SER A 5 -24.11 1.09 -5.62
C SER A 5 -22.70 1.65 -5.83
N THR A 6 -22.53 2.60 -6.74
CA THR A 6 -21.22 3.24 -7.03
C THR A 6 -20.66 4.00 -5.83
N ILE A 7 -21.52 4.75 -5.12
CA ILE A 7 -21.09 5.54 -3.95
C ILE A 7 -20.70 4.62 -2.80
N SER A 8 -21.50 3.60 -2.49
CA SER A 8 -21.21 2.65 -1.41
C SER A 8 -19.89 1.92 -1.63
N LEU A 9 -19.66 1.43 -2.85
CA LEU A 9 -18.43 0.73 -3.19
C LEU A 9 -17.20 1.64 -3.09
N SER A 10 -17.29 2.87 -3.62
CA SER A 10 -16.19 3.85 -3.55
C SER A 10 -15.77 4.17 -2.11
N ILE A 11 -16.72 4.32 -1.19
CA ILE A 11 -16.45 4.58 0.23
C ILE A 11 -15.74 3.37 0.87
N LEU A 12 -16.24 2.16 0.62
CA LEU A 12 -15.62 0.92 1.12
C LEU A 12 -14.16 0.78 0.67
N PHE A 13 -13.90 1.01 -0.62
CA PHE A 13 -12.55 0.98 -1.18
C PHE A 13 -11.62 2.01 -0.52
N TYR A 14 -12.11 3.23 -0.31
CA TYR A 14 -11.31 4.29 0.31
C TYR A 14 -10.92 3.93 1.75
N ILE A 15 -11.86 3.39 2.54
CA ILE A 15 -11.60 2.93 3.91
C ILE A 15 -10.60 1.76 3.91
N ALA A 16 -10.73 0.83 2.95
CA ALA A 16 -9.82 -0.31 2.83
C ALA A 16 -8.37 0.13 2.57
N ILE A 17 -8.15 1.12 1.70
CA ILE A 17 -6.82 1.69 1.42
C ILE A 17 -6.23 2.34 2.68
N ILE A 18 -7.01 3.13 3.42
CA ILE A 18 -6.54 3.75 4.67
C ILE A 18 -6.18 2.67 5.70
N ALA A 19 -7.01 1.65 5.84
CA ALA A 19 -6.75 0.53 6.75
C ALA A 19 -5.46 -0.21 6.37
N GLU A 20 -5.22 -0.44 5.07
CA GLU A 20 -3.99 -1.08 4.58
C GLU A 20 -2.74 -0.25 4.94
N ILE A 21 -2.77 1.07 4.69
CA ILE A 21 -1.65 1.97 5.04
C ILE A 21 -1.39 1.95 6.55
N TYR A 22 -2.45 1.94 7.36
CA TYR A 22 -2.35 1.87 8.81
C TYR A 22 -1.71 0.56 9.29
N VAL A 23 -2.17 -0.58 8.76
CA VAL A 23 -1.62 -1.90 9.10
C VAL A 23 -0.17 -2.02 8.66
N LEU A 24 0.19 -1.52 7.46
CA LEU A 24 1.57 -1.47 7.00
C LEU A 24 2.45 -0.62 7.92
N GLY A 25 1.97 0.56 8.35
CA GLY A 25 2.67 1.41 9.32
C GLY A 25 2.94 0.71 10.65
N ARG A 26 1.93 0.01 11.20
CA ARG A 26 2.08 -0.80 12.42
C ARG A 26 3.05 -1.97 12.24
N ALA A 27 3.04 -2.62 11.07
CA ALA A 27 3.99 -3.70 10.77
C ALA A 27 5.43 -3.18 10.69
N ILE A 28 5.65 -1.99 10.14
CA ILE A 28 6.98 -1.34 10.10
C ILE A 28 7.45 -1.01 11.53
N ASP A 29 6.58 -0.46 12.38
CA ASP A 29 6.91 -0.18 13.78
C ASP A 29 7.26 -1.47 14.54
N TRP A 30 6.47 -2.53 14.37
CA TRP A 30 6.71 -3.83 14.98
C TRP A 30 8.04 -4.47 14.54
N MET A 31 8.35 -4.41 13.24
CA MET A 31 9.63 -4.88 12.75
C MET A 31 10.78 -4.04 13.26
N ARG A 32 10.63 -2.72 13.35
CA ARG A 32 11.68 -1.84 13.88
C ARG A 32 12.05 -2.25 15.30
N GLU A 33 11.05 -2.47 16.16
CA GLU A 33 11.24 -2.94 17.55
C GLU A 33 11.97 -4.29 17.62
N THR A 34 11.70 -5.19 16.66
CA THR A 34 12.29 -6.54 16.65
C THR A 34 13.72 -6.57 16.09
N TYR A 35 14.01 -5.79 15.04
CA TYR A 35 15.27 -5.84 14.31
C TYR A 35 16.32 -4.84 14.79
N THR A 36 15.87 -3.78 15.44
CA THR A 36 16.72 -2.63 15.72
C THR A 36 16.49 -2.17 17.15
N ASP A 37 17.34 -2.61 18.08
CA ASP A 37 17.45 -2.04 19.45
C ASP A 37 17.77 -0.53 19.45
N LEU A 38 17.87 0.11 18.28
CA LEU A 38 18.06 1.54 18.07
C LEU A 38 16.72 2.28 18.23
N CYS A 39 16.18 2.20 19.44
CA CYS A 39 15.14 3.10 19.96
C CYS A 39 15.72 4.52 20.16
N LYS A 40 16.11 5.22 19.08
CA LYS A 40 16.63 6.61 19.20
C LYS A 40 15.87 7.69 18.45
N ARG A 41 15.01 7.38 17.47
CA ARG A 41 14.27 8.42 16.72
C ARG A 41 12.75 8.28 16.76
N SER A 42 12.04 9.40 16.89
CA SER A 42 10.58 9.53 17.03
C SER A 42 9.79 9.42 15.71
N LEU A 43 10.40 8.93 14.62
CA LEU A 43 9.68 8.82 13.35
C LEU A 43 8.80 7.57 13.36
N SER A 44 7.52 7.77 13.05
CA SER A 44 6.50 6.73 12.99
C SER A 44 6.62 5.91 11.71
N GLY A 45 6.49 4.59 11.82
CA GLY A 45 6.39 3.67 10.69
C GLY A 45 5.22 4.02 9.76
N LEU A 46 4.18 4.69 10.26
CA LEU A 46 3.08 5.20 9.44
C LEU A 46 3.52 6.29 8.46
N ALA A 47 4.45 7.17 8.87
CA ALA A 47 5.00 8.20 7.98
C ALA A 47 5.80 7.56 6.83
N MET A 48 6.56 6.50 7.13
CA MET A 48 7.28 5.73 6.13
C MET A 48 6.33 4.97 5.20
N ALA A 49 5.32 4.28 5.74
CA ALA A 49 4.29 3.59 4.96
C ALA A 49 3.62 4.53 3.96
N THR A 50 3.24 5.72 4.41
CA THR A 50 2.60 6.74 3.56
C THR A 50 3.55 7.19 2.45
N TYR A 51 4.83 7.40 2.75
CA TYR A 51 5.84 7.79 1.75
C TYR A 51 6.03 6.74 0.64
N ILE A 52 5.98 5.45 1.01
CA ILE A 52 6.09 4.34 0.05
C ILE A 52 4.83 4.22 -0.82
N VAL A 53 3.65 4.41 -0.22
CA VAL A 53 2.35 4.22 -0.90
C VAL A 53 1.95 5.43 -1.76
N MET A 54 2.44 6.62 -1.45
CA MET A 54 2.17 7.86 -2.21
C MET A 54 2.28 7.74 -3.73
N PRO A 55 3.37 7.22 -4.33
CA PRO A 55 3.44 7.06 -5.78
C PRO A 55 2.33 6.15 -6.32
N LEU A 56 1.99 5.04 -5.64
CA LEU A 56 0.91 4.16 -6.07
C LEU A 56 -0.44 4.89 -6.13
N LEU A 57 -0.71 5.76 -5.15
CA LEU A 57 -1.93 6.60 -5.12
C LEU A 57 -1.91 7.71 -6.17
N VAL A 58 -0.77 8.34 -6.44
CA VAL A 58 -0.68 9.36 -7.50
C VAL A 58 -0.90 8.74 -8.88
N PHE A 59 -0.30 7.57 -9.12
CA PHE A 59 -0.49 6.85 -10.36
C PHE A 59 -1.88 6.22 -10.52
N SER A 60 -2.70 6.11 -9.45
CA SER A 60 -4.09 5.66 -9.59
C SER A 60 -4.98 6.64 -10.37
N VAL A 61 -4.56 7.90 -10.56
CA VAL A 61 -5.27 8.87 -11.41
C VAL A 61 -5.37 8.40 -12.87
N PHE A 62 -4.40 7.61 -13.34
CA PHE A 62 -4.44 7.04 -14.70
C PHE A 62 -5.58 6.03 -14.89
N ALA A 63 -6.21 5.55 -13.82
CA ALA A 63 -7.39 4.67 -13.90
C ALA A 63 -8.64 5.39 -14.44
N VAL A 64 -8.64 6.74 -14.52
CA VAL A 64 -9.75 7.51 -15.11
C VAL A 64 -9.92 7.23 -16.61
N TYR A 65 -8.82 6.96 -17.32
CA TYR A 65 -8.84 6.54 -18.73
C TYR A 65 -8.28 5.12 -18.84
N PRO A 66 -9.13 4.08 -18.69
CA PRO A 66 -8.71 2.71 -18.53
C PRO A 66 -8.29 2.06 -19.85
N THR A 67 -7.17 2.52 -20.41
CA THR A 67 -6.47 1.84 -21.50
C THR A 67 -5.50 0.82 -20.89
N ILE A 68 -5.59 -0.44 -21.30
CA ILE A 68 -4.78 -1.56 -20.76
C ILE A 68 -3.29 -1.20 -20.70
N TRP A 69 -2.75 -0.63 -21.78
CA TRP A 69 -1.34 -0.24 -21.86
C TRP A 69 -0.95 0.85 -20.86
N ILE A 70 -1.82 1.83 -20.64
CA ILE A 70 -1.55 2.93 -19.70
C ILE A 70 -1.61 2.40 -18.27
N ILE A 71 -2.63 1.60 -17.92
CA ILE A 71 -2.77 1.02 -16.58
C ILE A 71 -1.56 0.13 -16.26
N LEU A 72 -1.18 -0.75 -17.21
CA LEU A 72 -0.08 -1.68 -17.00
C LEU A 72 1.25 -0.95 -16.81
N LEU A 73 1.57 0.01 -17.69
CA LEU A 73 2.82 0.78 -17.59
C LEU A 73 2.84 1.64 -16.32
N SER A 74 1.74 2.32 -16.00
CA SER A 74 1.64 3.12 -14.78
C SER A 74 1.83 2.28 -13.52
N PHE A 75 1.25 1.08 -13.46
CA PHE A 75 1.41 0.17 -12.32
C PHE A 75 2.86 -0.32 -12.18
N ILE A 76 3.53 -0.67 -13.29
CA ILE A 76 4.94 -1.08 -13.28
C ILE A 76 5.82 0.07 -12.80
N VAL A 77 5.63 1.28 -13.33
CA VAL A 77 6.43 2.45 -12.95
C VAL A 77 6.18 2.82 -11.47
N ALA A 78 4.93 2.83 -11.03
CA ALA A 78 4.58 3.17 -9.66
C ALA A 78 5.13 2.15 -8.65
N SER A 79 5.01 0.85 -8.95
CA SER A 79 5.55 -0.21 -8.08
C SER A 79 7.08 -0.21 -8.04
N ALA A 80 7.74 -0.02 -9.18
CA ALA A 80 9.20 0.12 -9.23
C ALA A 80 9.69 1.34 -8.43
N TYR A 81 9.01 2.47 -8.56
CA TYR A 81 9.36 3.69 -7.83
C TYR A 81 9.07 3.56 -6.32
N SER A 82 7.95 2.94 -5.95
CA SER A 82 7.61 2.63 -4.55
C SER A 82 8.65 1.71 -3.91
N ALA A 83 9.08 0.66 -4.60
CA ALA A 83 10.16 -0.22 -4.14
C ALA A 83 11.49 0.54 -4.01
N TYR A 84 11.83 1.38 -4.99
CA TYR A 84 13.02 2.24 -4.91
C TYR A 84 12.99 3.15 -3.66
N LEU A 85 11.86 3.83 -3.40
CA LEU A 85 11.69 4.66 -2.20
C LEU A 85 11.79 3.85 -0.91
N LEU A 86 11.31 2.61 -0.89
CA LEU A 86 11.45 1.74 0.26
C LEU A 86 12.91 1.37 0.53
N TYR A 87 13.67 0.95 -0.48
CA TYR A 87 15.07 0.56 -0.32
C TYR A 87 15.99 1.74 -0.01
N ALA A 88 15.74 2.90 -0.61
CA ALA A 88 16.51 4.11 -0.34
C ALA A 88 16.09 4.80 0.97
N GLY A 89 14.78 4.82 1.24
CA GLY A 89 14.20 5.55 2.35
C GLY A 89 14.42 4.87 3.69
N VAL A 90 14.29 3.53 3.78
CA VAL A 90 14.43 2.80 5.06
C VAL A 90 15.77 3.08 5.76
N PRO A 91 16.95 2.95 5.11
CA PRO A 91 18.24 3.19 5.77
C PRO A 91 18.40 4.64 6.24
N ILE A 92 17.84 5.60 5.50
CA ILE A 92 17.92 7.04 5.79
C ILE A 92 16.96 7.39 6.94
N PHE A 93 15.73 6.89 6.89
CA PHE A 93 14.63 7.25 7.78
C PHE A 93 14.84 6.68 9.19
N PHE A 94 15.41 5.46 9.28
CA PHE A 94 15.67 4.78 10.54
C PHE A 94 17.14 4.80 10.97
N GLU A 95 18.04 5.45 10.20
CA GLU A 95 19.48 5.54 10.50
C GLU A 95 20.16 4.18 10.75
N ILE A 96 19.75 3.17 9.99
CA ILE A 96 20.26 1.80 10.10
C ILE A 96 21.46 1.63 9.15
N PRO A 97 22.54 0.94 9.55
CA PRO A 97 23.65 0.62 8.64
C PRO A 97 23.15 -0.12 7.39
N LYS A 98 23.70 0.25 6.22
CA LYS A 98 23.22 -0.20 4.90
C LYS A 98 23.11 -1.72 4.77
N GLU A 99 24.00 -2.48 5.42
CA GLU A 99 23.98 -3.95 5.41
C GLU A 99 22.69 -4.53 6.02
N ARG A 100 22.19 -3.92 7.10
CA ARG A 100 20.93 -4.33 7.76
C ARG A 100 19.71 -3.68 7.12
N GLY A 101 19.89 -2.50 6.54
CA GLY A 101 18.83 -1.77 5.84
C GLY A 101 18.24 -2.54 4.66
N MET A 102 19.07 -3.24 3.87
CA MET A 102 18.58 -4.05 2.74
C MET A 102 17.68 -5.21 3.17
N MET A 103 18.05 -5.93 4.24
CA MET A 103 17.23 -7.02 4.78
C MET A 103 15.92 -6.51 5.38
N PHE A 104 15.96 -5.34 6.04
CA PHE A 104 14.77 -4.73 6.61
C PHE A 104 13.80 -4.23 5.51
N SER A 105 14.32 -3.59 4.46
CA SER A 105 13.51 -3.16 3.31
C SER A 105 12.86 -4.32 2.59
N SER A 106 13.56 -5.45 2.37
CA SER A 106 12.96 -6.61 1.71
C SER A 106 11.88 -7.29 2.56
N ALA A 107 12.04 -7.32 3.88
CA ALA A 107 10.99 -7.80 4.80
C ALA A 107 9.74 -6.91 4.76
N ILE A 108 9.90 -5.58 4.75
CA ILE A 108 8.78 -4.64 4.56
C ILE A 108 8.10 -4.85 3.21
N LEU A 109 8.88 -5.02 2.13
CA LEU A 109 8.34 -5.26 0.80
C LEU A 109 7.47 -6.53 0.76
N ALA A 110 7.93 -7.61 1.39
CA ALA A 110 7.18 -8.86 1.48
C ALA A 110 5.86 -8.69 2.24
N ILE A 111 5.87 -7.97 3.38
CA ILE A 111 4.66 -7.68 4.15
C ILE A 111 3.68 -6.81 3.34
N ALA A 112 4.19 -5.78 2.65
CA ALA A 112 3.35 -4.94 1.78
C ALA A 112 2.67 -5.77 0.68
N LEU A 113 3.39 -6.71 0.06
CA LEU A 113 2.81 -7.62 -0.94
C LEU A 113 1.72 -8.52 -0.34
N VAL A 114 1.95 -9.06 0.86
CA VAL A 114 0.96 -9.89 1.57
C VAL A 114 -0.29 -9.07 1.90
N LEU A 115 -0.13 -7.85 2.40
CA LEU A 115 -1.25 -6.95 2.71
C LEU A 115 -2.07 -6.61 1.45
N ALA A 116 -1.41 -6.37 0.32
CA ALA A 116 -2.09 -6.13 -0.95
C ALA A 116 -2.94 -7.33 -1.37
N VAL A 117 -2.41 -8.56 -1.24
CA VAL A 117 -3.18 -9.79 -1.52
C VAL A 117 -4.36 -9.95 -0.55
N VAL A 118 -4.16 -9.67 0.73
CA VAL A 118 -5.23 -9.71 1.74
C VAL A 118 -6.33 -8.72 1.40
N LEU A 119 -5.99 -7.51 0.95
CA LEU A 119 -6.97 -6.51 0.51
C LEU A 119 -7.75 -6.99 -0.72
N LEU A 120 -7.08 -7.57 -1.71
CA LEU A 120 -7.74 -8.13 -2.89
C LEU A 120 -8.72 -9.26 -2.54
N ILE A 121 -8.33 -10.18 -1.65
CA ILE A 121 -9.21 -11.25 -1.19
C ILE A 121 -10.39 -10.68 -0.40
N SER A 122 -10.14 -9.71 0.47
CA SER A 122 -11.19 -9.05 1.27
C SER A 122 -12.24 -8.38 0.38
N LEU A 123 -11.81 -7.74 -0.70
CA LEU A 123 -12.71 -7.15 -1.69
C LEU A 123 -13.61 -8.21 -2.35
N VAL A 124 -13.04 -9.34 -2.76
CA VAL A 124 -13.81 -10.44 -3.36
C VAL A 124 -14.83 -11.01 -2.37
N ILE A 125 -14.45 -11.17 -1.09
CA ILE A 125 -15.36 -11.62 -0.04
C ILE A 125 -16.52 -10.63 0.12
N ILE A 126 -16.25 -9.33 0.17
CA ILE A 126 -17.27 -8.28 0.29
C ILE A 126 -18.27 -8.34 -0.88
N TRP A 127 -17.81 -8.61 -2.10
CA TRP A 127 -18.69 -8.78 -3.26
C TRP A 127 -19.61 -10.00 -3.12
N VAL A 128 -19.08 -11.12 -2.64
CA VAL A 128 -19.89 -12.34 -2.41
C VAL A 128 -20.93 -12.13 -1.31
N MET A 129 -20.70 -11.22 -0.36
CA MET A 129 -21.64 -10.88 0.71
C MET A 129 -22.80 -9.96 0.29
N GLY A 130 -22.90 -9.58 -1.00
CA GLY A 130 -24.04 -8.82 -1.54
C GLY A 130 -23.76 -7.33 -1.81
N PHE A 131 -22.49 -6.93 -1.89
CA PHE A 131 -22.07 -5.61 -2.38
C PHE A 131 -21.61 -5.68 -3.85
N ASP A 132 -22.35 -6.43 -4.67
CA ASP A 132 -22.08 -6.53 -6.09
C ASP A 132 -22.45 -5.23 -6.84
N PRO A 133 -21.68 -4.86 -7.87
CA PRO A 133 -22.01 -3.70 -8.69
C PRO A 133 -23.31 -3.93 -9.47
N VAL A 134 -24.37 -3.25 -9.07
CA VAL A 134 -25.65 -3.31 -9.79
C VAL A 134 -25.56 -2.48 -11.07
N PHE A 135 -25.63 -3.15 -12.22
CA PHE A 135 -25.68 -2.51 -13.52
C PHE A 135 -27.14 -2.18 -13.88
N THR A 136 -27.41 -0.91 -14.23
CA THR A 136 -28.65 -0.53 -14.91
C THR A 136 -28.51 -0.93 -16.38
N ASN A 137 -29.51 -1.61 -16.95
CA ASN A 137 -29.68 -1.69 -18.42
C ASN A 137 -29.83 -0.27 -18.99
#